data_AF-A0A961DV86-F1
#
_entry.id   AF-A0A961DV86-F1
#
_cell.length_a   1.000
_cell.length_b   1.000
_cell.length_c   1.000
_cell.angle_alpha   90.00
_cell.angle_beta   90.00
_cell.angle_gamma   90.00
#
_symmetry.space_group_name_H-M   'P 1'
#
loop_
_entity.id
_entity.type
_entity.pdbx_description
1 polymer ?
#
loop_
_entity_poly.entity_id
_entity_poly.type
_entity_poly.pdbx_seq_one_letter_code
_entity_poly.pdbx_strand_id
1 'polypeptide(L)'
;PSSTGYVYIETRSGKTRCQLSADTVGCESEFTDSPVIGGEQATGVEVSSDGSHRWVVGNLGAMPTTTIDYSTYTAVGWIIDADSSGTRFTNAETGHGM
;
A
#
# COMPACT_ATOMS: atom_id res chain seq x y z
N PRO A 1 8.48 5.50 -11.06
CA PRO A 1 9.28 4.70 -10.11
C PRO A 1 10.53 5.47 -9.66
N SER A 2 10.98 5.30 -8.42
CA SER A 2 12.24 5.83 -7.90
C SER A 2 13.44 5.16 -8.57
N SER A 3 14.65 5.63 -8.28
CA SER A 3 15.90 4.98 -8.70
C SER A 3 16.06 3.54 -8.20
N THR A 4 15.28 3.14 -7.20
CA THR A 4 15.25 1.79 -6.63
C THR A 4 14.07 0.94 -7.12
N GLY A 5 13.28 1.44 -8.08
CA GLY A 5 12.15 0.70 -8.67
C GLY A 5 10.84 0.76 -7.88
N TYR A 6 10.82 1.48 -6.76
CA TYR A 6 9.62 1.63 -5.93
C TYR A 6 8.78 2.84 -6.33
N VAL A 7 7.48 2.78 -6.04
CA VAL A 7 6.57 3.92 -6.12
C VAL A 7 6.04 4.19 -4.72
N TYR A 8 6.05 5.44 -4.30
CA TYR A 8 5.53 5.88 -3.00
C TYR A 8 4.34 6.79 -3.22
N ILE A 9 3.20 6.43 -2.66
CA ILE A 9 1.97 7.24 -2.74
C ILE A 9 1.45 7.56 -1.34
N GLU A 10 0.69 8.64 -1.29
CA GLU A 10 -0.12 9.02 -0.13
C GLU A 10 -1.54 9.32 -0.61
N THR A 11 -2.54 8.84 0.11
CA THR A 11 -3.93 9.17 -0.20
C THR A 11 -4.19 10.64 0.05
N ARG A 12 -5.16 11.24 -0.67
CA ARG A 12 -5.61 12.63 -0.44
C ARG A 12 -5.89 12.96 1.03
N SER A 13 -6.36 11.99 1.81
CA SER A 13 -6.66 12.15 3.24
C SER A 13 -5.40 12.26 4.13
N GLY A 14 -4.23 11.90 3.62
CA GLY A 14 -2.97 11.80 4.38
C GLY A 14 -2.91 10.61 5.33
N LYS A 15 -3.97 9.79 5.41
CA LYS A 15 -4.08 8.70 6.40
C LYS A 15 -3.34 7.43 5.99
N THR A 16 -3.16 7.21 4.70
CA THR A 16 -2.58 5.97 4.18
C THR A 16 -1.45 6.30 3.24
N ARG A 17 -0.33 5.63 3.46
CA ARG A 17 0.87 5.72 2.63
C ARG A 17 1.26 4.34 2.17
N CYS A 18 1.61 4.19 0.89
CA CYS A 18 1.96 2.90 0.34
C CYS A 18 3.26 2.95 -0.44
N GLN A 19 4.04 1.90 -0.30
CA GLN A 19 5.20 1.57 -1.13
C GLN A 19 4.80 0.43 -2.07
N LEU A 20 5.03 0.61 -3.36
CA LEU A 20 4.70 -0.36 -4.39
C LEU A 20 5.98 -0.77 -5.13
N SER A 21 6.06 -2.06 -5.44
CA SER A 21 6.97 -2.66 -6.43
C SER A 21 6.16 -3.52 -7.40
N ALA A 22 6.81 -4.14 -8.38
CA ALA A 22 6.13 -5.12 -9.23
C ALA A 22 5.59 -6.32 -8.44
N ASP A 23 6.27 -6.69 -7.36
CA ASP A 23 6.00 -7.91 -6.60
C ASP A 23 5.07 -7.68 -5.41
N THR A 24 5.13 -6.50 -4.79
CA THR A 24 4.39 -6.23 -3.55
C THR A 24 3.86 -4.81 -3.44
N VAL A 25 2.76 -4.67 -2.70
CA VAL A 25 2.25 -3.40 -2.18
C VAL A 25 2.27 -3.48 -0.65
N GLY A 26 2.98 -2.57 0.00
CA GLY A 26 2.98 -2.39 1.45
C GLY A 26 2.38 -1.05 1.83
N CYS A 27 1.32 -1.03 2.62
CA CYS A 27 0.65 0.18 3.08
C CYS A 27 0.73 0.33 4.60
N GLU A 28 1.09 1.54 5.05
CA GLU A 28 0.99 2.00 6.42
C GLU A 28 -0.28 2.85 6.58
N SER A 29 -1.04 2.61 7.65
CA SER A 29 -2.29 3.32 7.94
C SER A 29 -2.63 3.27 9.43
N GLU A 30 -3.54 4.14 9.87
CA GLU A 30 -4.12 4.12 11.21
C GLU A 30 -5.24 3.06 11.29
N PHE A 31 -4.87 1.78 11.48
CA PHE A 31 -5.83 0.69 11.65
C PHE A 31 -6.50 0.74 13.02
N THR A 32 -7.81 0.48 13.08
CA THR A 32 -8.57 0.43 14.35
C THR A 32 -8.48 -0.92 15.06
N ASP A 33 -8.31 -2.01 14.29
CA ASP A 33 -8.40 -3.40 14.79
C ASP A 33 -7.25 -4.27 14.24
N SER A 34 -6.03 -3.71 14.18
CA SER A 34 -4.88 -4.47 13.71
C SER A 34 -4.42 -5.52 14.75
N PRO A 35 -3.90 -6.68 14.29
CA PRO A 35 -3.40 -7.71 15.19
C PRO A 35 -2.10 -7.27 15.88
N VAL A 36 -1.78 -7.92 17.00
CA VAL A 36 -0.50 -7.77 17.68
C VAL A 36 0.53 -8.73 17.09
N ILE A 37 1.67 -8.20 16.63
CA ILE A 37 2.82 -8.97 16.14
C ILE A 37 4.02 -8.63 17.00
N GLY A 38 4.63 -9.65 17.63
CA GLY A 38 5.82 -9.43 18.45
C GLY A 38 5.61 -8.53 19.67
N GLY A 39 4.37 -8.31 20.10
CA GLY A 39 4.02 -7.43 21.22
C GLY A 39 3.56 -6.02 20.82
N GLU A 40 3.60 -5.67 19.53
CA GLU A 40 3.18 -4.37 19.01
C GLU A 40 1.98 -4.51 18.07
N GLN A 41 1.09 -3.51 18.04
CA GLN A 41 0.01 -3.49 17.03
C GLN A 41 0.60 -3.29 15.64
N ALA A 42 0.14 -4.08 14.67
CA ALA A 42 0.57 -3.93 13.29
C ALA A 42 0.17 -2.55 12.76
N THR A 43 1.13 -1.89 12.11
CA THR A 43 1.02 -0.55 11.55
C THR A 43 0.88 -0.57 10.04
N GLY A 44 1.05 -1.74 9.42
CA GLY A 44 0.94 -1.93 7.99
C GLY A 44 0.40 -3.28 7.56
N VAL A 45 0.04 -3.37 6.29
CA VAL A 45 -0.28 -4.60 5.58
C VAL A 45 0.53 -4.65 4.29
N GLU A 46 1.01 -5.84 3.94
CA GLU A 46 1.66 -6.09 2.66
C GLU A 46 0.90 -7.19 1.90
N VAL A 47 0.69 -6.97 0.61
CA VAL A 47 0.15 -7.95 -0.33
C VAL A 47 1.14 -8.16 -1.46
N SER A 48 1.32 -9.41 -1.88
CA SER A 48 2.13 -9.77 -3.04
C SER A 48 1.27 -9.96 -4.29
N SER A 49 1.92 -9.91 -5.45
CA SER A 49 1.29 -10.13 -6.76
C SER A 49 0.67 -11.52 -6.90
N ASP A 50 1.10 -12.52 -6.13
CA ASP A 50 0.49 -13.86 -6.06
C ASP A 50 -0.72 -13.94 -5.10
N GLY A 51 -1.08 -12.84 -4.43
CA GLY A 51 -2.21 -12.76 -3.51
C GLY A 51 -1.94 -13.17 -2.07
N SER A 52 -0.69 -13.52 -1.72
CA SER A 52 -0.31 -13.67 -0.32
C SER A 52 -0.39 -12.32 0.40
N HIS A 53 -0.81 -12.32 1.66
CA HIS A 53 -0.85 -11.10 2.47
C HIS A 53 -0.29 -11.35 3.87
N ARG A 54 0.28 -10.31 4.46
CA ARG A 54 0.75 -10.31 5.84
C ARG A 54 0.58 -8.94 6.49
N TRP A 55 0.37 -8.98 7.80
CA TRP A 55 0.47 -7.80 8.64
C TRP A 55 1.94 -7.52 8.96
N VAL A 56 2.30 -6.24 9.06
CA VAL A 56 3.66 -5.79 9.36
C VAL A 56 3.66 -4.76 10.48
N VAL A 57 4.69 -4.82 11.32
CA VAL A 57 5.06 -3.73 12.23
C VAL A 57 6.23 -3.01 11.58
N GLY A 58 6.05 -1.75 11.25
CA GLY A 58 7.04 -0.97 10.54
C GLY A 58 6.61 0.47 10.32
N ASN A 59 7.53 1.27 9.77
CA ASN A 59 7.28 2.66 9.45
C ASN A 59 7.95 2.98 8.12
N LEU A 60 7.21 3.54 7.18
CA LEU A 60 7.69 3.96 5.86
C LEU A 60 8.57 5.23 5.92
N GLY A 61 8.86 5.74 7.12
CA GLY A 61 9.73 6.91 7.34
C GLY A 61 9.18 8.19 6.72
N ALA A 62 10.03 9.18 6.48
CA ALA A 62 9.67 10.42 5.81
C ALA A 62 9.96 10.37 4.29
N MET A 63 9.72 9.22 3.65
CA MET A 63 9.96 9.07 2.21
C MET A 63 9.03 9.98 1.40
N PRO A 64 9.53 10.66 0.35
CA PRO A 64 8.70 11.53 -0.48
C PRO A 64 7.63 10.71 -1.20
N THR A 65 6.38 11.04 -0.94
CA THR A 65 5.20 10.42 -1.54
C THR A 65 4.65 11.28 -2.67
N THR A 66 4.01 10.63 -3.64
CA THR A 66 3.12 11.31 -4.58
C THR A 66 1.70 11.25 -4.01
N THR A 67 1.12 12.40 -3.68
CA THR A 67 -0.28 12.44 -3.25
C THR A 67 -1.20 12.11 -4.44
N ILE A 68 -2.11 11.15 -4.24
CA ILE A 68 -3.12 10.77 -5.24
C ILE A 68 -4.51 11.26 -4.82
N ASP A 69 -5.30 11.65 -5.80
CA ASP A 69 -6.72 12.00 -5.63
C ASP A 69 -7.59 10.74 -5.63
N TYR A 70 -8.90 10.92 -5.47
CA TYR A 70 -9.87 9.84 -5.65
C TYR A 70 -10.09 9.56 -7.13
N SER A 71 -9.32 8.61 -7.64
CA SER A 71 -9.33 8.19 -9.04
C SER A 71 -8.70 6.80 -9.18
N THR A 72 -8.68 6.31 -10.41
CA THR A 72 -7.97 5.08 -10.79
C THR A 72 -6.61 5.43 -11.37
N TYR A 73 -5.57 4.77 -10.86
CA TYR A 73 -4.19 4.93 -11.31
C TYR A 73 -3.60 3.59 -11.71
N THR A 74 -2.47 3.65 -12.43
CA THR A 74 -1.64 2.46 -12.65
C THR A 74 -0.20 2.77 -12.27
N ALA A 75 0.44 1.84 -11.57
CA ALA A 75 1.84 1.97 -11.20
C ALA A 75 2.48 0.58 -11.04
N VAL A 76 3.64 0.38 -11.66
CA VAL A 76 4.48 -0.82 -11.50
C VAL A 76 3.71 -2.15 -11.57
N GLY A 77 2.74 -2.27 -12.48
CA GLY A 77 1.95 -3.49 -12.66
C GLY A 77 0.68 -3.59 -11.81
N TRP A 78 0.36 -2.57 -11.01
CA TRP A 78 -0.83 -2.50 -10.19
C TRP A 78 -1.83 -1.47 -10.72
N ILE A 79 -3.12 -1.83 -10.66
CA ILE A 79 -4.26 -0.92 -10.74
C ILE A 79 -4.55 -0.46 -9.30
N ILE A 80 -4.69 0.85 -9.12
CA ILE A 80 -4.94 1.49 -7.84
C ILE A 80 -6.26 2.23 -7.93
N ASP A 81 -7.28 1.75 -7.23
CA ASP A 81 -8.57 2.42 -7.14
C ASP A 81 -8.65 3.13 -5.79
N ALA A 82 -8.57 4.46 -5.80
CA ALA A 82 -8.63 5.28 -4.60
C ALA A 82 -9.96 6.03 -4.52
N ASP A 83 -10.63 5.94 -3.38
CA ASP A 83 -11.85 6.68 -3.07
C ASP A 83 -11.91 7.11 -1.59
N SER A 84 -13.01 7.73 -1.17
CA SER A 84 -13.17 8.22 0.20
C SER A 84 -13.35 7.10 1.24
N SER A 85 -13.61 5.87 0.80
CA SER A 85 -13.75 4.69 1.66
C SER A 85 -12.44 3.91 1.82
N GLY A 86 -11.53 4.01 0.85
CA GLY A 86 -10.22 3.36 0.95
C GLY A 86 -9.42 3.39 -0.34
N THR A 87 -8.39 2.54 -0.39
CA THR A 87 -7.56 2.34 -1.59
C THR A 87 -7.41 0.87 -1.83
N ARG A 88 -7.84 0.42 -3.01
CA ARG A 88 -7.78 -0.96 -3.46
C ARG A 88 -6.63 -1.13 -4.44
N PHE A 89 -5.86 -2.20 -4.29
CA PHE A 89 -4.76 -2.52 -5.19
C PHE A 89 -5.07 -3.84 -5.88
N THR A 90 -4.89 -3.90 -7.19
CA THR A 90 -5.06 -5.13 -7.98
C THR A 90 -3.89 -5.29 -8.93
N ASN A 91 -3.16 -6.39 -8.84
CA ASN A 91 -2.11 -6.71 -9.79
C ASN A 91 -2.76 -6.98 -11.15
N ALA A 92 -2.31 -6.26 -12.18
CA ALA A 92 -2.93 -6.29 -13.50
C ALA A 92 -2.73 -7.63 -14.23
N GLU A 93 -1.70 -8.40 -13.88
CA GLU A 93 -1.39 -9.69 -14.49
C GLU A 93 -2.15 -10.83 -13.82
N THR A 94 -2.15 -10.87 -12.48
CA THR A 94 -2.72 -12.00 -11.73
C THR A 94 -4.15 -11.75 -11.25
N GLY A 95 -4.59 -10.48 -11.18
CA GLY A 95 -5.87 -10.09 -10.59
C GLY A 95 -5.91 -10.16 -9.06
N HIS A 96 -4.81 -10.50 -8.40
CA HIS A 96 -4.72 -10.55 -6.94
C HIS A 96 -4.43 -9.18 -6.32
N GLY A 97 -4.73 -9.01 -5.04
CA GLY A 97 -4.44 -7.77 -4.34
C GLY A 97 -5.22 -7.62 -3.04
N MET A 98 -5.40 -6.37 -2.60
CA MET A 98 -6.06 -5.96 -1.35
C MET A 98 -7.21 -5.01 -1.64
#